data_AF-Q4FUK4-F1
#
_entry.id   AF-Q4FUK4-F1
#
_cell.length_a   1.000
_cell.length_b   1.000
_cell.length_c   1.000
_cell.angle_alpha   90.00
_cell.angle_beta   90.00
_cell.angle_gamma   90.00
#
_symmetry.space_group_name_H-M   'P 1'
#
loop_
_entity.id
_entity.type
_entity.pdbx_description
1 polymer ?
#
loop_
_entity_poly.entity_id
_entity_poly.type
_entity_poly.pdbx_seq_one_letter_code
_entity_poly.pdbx_strand_id
1 'polypeptide(L)'
;MLDKDPTTYSLLTYLWVFLLALTGGLVAFIRRLNRSRKPLPLTEVFVRLMGELIISGFAGVLTFYLCEYWGFDQLFTAVLVAISGHLGGGAIDRIAKIWDAAIDKTP
;
A
#
# COMPACT_ATOMS: atom_id res chain seq x y z
N MET A 1 -5.10 -19.51 -23.92
CA MET A 1 -4.74 -18.94 -22.61
C MET A 1 -4.82 -17.45 -22.78
N LEU A 2 -5.58 -16.71 -21.96
CA LEU A 2 -5.52 -15.26 -22.02
C LEU A 2 -4.10 -14.86 -21.59
N ASP A 3 -3.35 -14.21 -22.48
CA ASP A 3 -2.03 -13.69 -22.15
C ASP A 3 -2.18 -12.70 -20.98
N LYS A 4 -1.47 -12.98 -19.88
CA LYS A 4 -1.50 -12.17 -18.64
C LYS A 4 -0.71 -10.87 -18.82
N ASP A 5 -1.07 -10.13 -19.85
CA ASP A 5 -0.46 -8.87 -20.19
C ASP A 5 -1.15 -7.74 -19.40
N PRO A 6 -0.39 -6.88 -18.70
CA PRO A 6 -0.99 -5.77 -17.97
C PRO A 6 -1.77 -4.83 -18.90
N THR A 7 -1.47 -4.79 -20.19
CA THR A 7 -2.17 -3.95 -21.17
C THR A 7 -3.51 -4.52 -21.62
N THR A 8 -3.85 -5.78 -21.30
CA THR A 8 -5.10 -6.44 -21.72
C THR A 8 -6.22 -6.32 -20.69
N TYR A 9 -5.92 -5.93 -19.44
CA TYR A 9 -6.96 -5.69 -18.44
C TYR A 9 -7.77 -4.43 -18.77
N SER A 10 -9.07 -4.50 -18.50
CA SER A 10 -9.96 -3.35 -18.61
C SER A 10 -9.52 -2.22 -17.68
N LEU A 11 -9.74 -0.96 -18.11
CA LEU A 11 -9.60 0.22 -17.25
C LEU A 11 -10.40 0.08 -15.95
N LEU A 12 -11.56 -0.59 -16.00
CA LEU A 12 -12.35 -0.85 -14.81
C LEU A 12 -11.59 -1.73 -13.80
N THR A 13 -10.79 -2.70 -14.27
CA THR A 13 -9.99 -3.57 -13.41
C THR A 13 -8.96 -2.78 -12.63
N TYR A 14 -8.21 -1.93 -13.33
CA TYR A 14 -7.24 -1.07 -12.70
C TYR A 14 -7.86 -0.07 -11.73
N LEU A 15 -9.03 0.47 -12.08
CA LEU A 15 -9.71 1.43 -11.25
C LEU A 15 -10.07 0.85 -9.88
N TRP A 16 -10.70 -0.32 -9.83
CA TRP A 16 -11.08 -0.90 -8.53
C TRP A 16 -9.85 -1.35 -7.73
N VAL A 17 -8.83 -1.91 -8.37
CA VAL A 17 -7.56 -2.27 -7.71
C VAL A 17 -6.93 -1.05 -7.04
N PHE A 18 -6.85 0.05 -7.79
CA PHE A 18 -6.29 1.29 -7.30
C PHE A 18 -7.12 1.86 -6.14
N LEU A 19 -8.45 1.90 -6.26
CA LEU A 19 -9.33 2.36 -5.19
C LEU A 19 -9.22 1.51 -3.91
N LEU A 20 -9.14 0.18 -4.02
CA LEU A 20 -8.92 -0.70 -2.87
C LEU A 20 -7.56 -0.45 -2.21
N ALA A 21 -6.51 -0.27 -3.01
CA ALA A 21 -5.18 0.05 -2.50
C ALA A 21 -5.16 1.39 -1.75
N LEU A 22 -5.79 2.42 -2.33
CA LEU A 22 -5.91 3.75 -1.73
C LEU A 22 -6.71 3.72 -0.42
N THR A 23 -7.81 2.97 -0.36
CA THR A 23 -8.61 2.85 0.88
C THR A 23 -7.82 2.16 1.99
N GLY A 24 -7.04 1.13 1.68
CA GLY A 24 -6.09 0.54 2.63
C GLY A 24 -5.09 1.55 3.19
N GLY A 25 -4.47 2.34 2.30
CA GLY A 25 -3.56 3.43 2.65
C GLY A 25 -4.21 4.52 3.49
N LEU A 26 -5.44 4.91 3.16
CA LEU A 26 -6.21 5.91 3.90
C LEU A 26 -6.49 5.45 5.34
N VAL A 27 -6.87 4.18 5.53
CA VAL A 27 -7.07 3.62 6.88
C VAL A 27 -5.76 3.64 7.69
N ALA A 28 -4.64 3.34 7.04
CA ALA A 28 -3.32 3.41 7.69
C ALA A 28 -2.99 4.84 8.12
N PHE A 29 -3.22 5.81 7.24
CA PHE A 29 -3.01 7.23 7.50
C PHE A 29 -3.89 7.75 8.65
N ILE A 30 -5.20 7.47 8.63
CA ILE A 30 -6.13 7.87 9.71
C ILE A 30 -5.65 7.32 11.05
N ARG A 31 -5.22 6.05 11.09
CA ARG A 31 -4.69 5.44 12.32
C ARG A 31 -3.41 6.13 12.81
N ARG A 32 -2.52 6.57 11.91
CA ARG A 32 -1.30 7.33 12.26
C ARG A 32 -1.65 8.74 12.75
N LEU A 33 -2.58 9.41 12.08
CA LEU A 33 -3.03 10.75 12.45
C LEU A 33 -3.65 10.74 13.85
N ASN A 34 -4.52 9.77 14.14
CA ASN A 34 -5.15 9.61 15.46
C ASN A 34 -4.15 9.28 16.59
N ARG A 35 -2.96 8.76 16.26
CA ARG A 35 -1.89 8.49 17.24
C ARG A 35 -0.95 9.67 17.44
N SER A 36 -0.98 10.67 16.55
CA SER A 36 -0.12 11.85 16.64
C SER A 36 -0.56 12.73 17.82
N ARG A 37 0.34 12.95 18.78
CA ARG A 37 0.08 13.81 19.95
C ARG A 37 0.36 15.29 19.71
N LYS A 38 0.92 15.65 18.56
CA LYS A 38 1.26 17.03 18.19
C LYS A 38 0.32 17.50 17.07
N PRO A 39 -0.26 18.71 17.17
CA PRO A 39 -1.00 19.29 16.07
C PRO A 39 -0.04 19.51 14.89
N LEU A 40 -0.36 18.89 13.76
CA LEU A 40 0.38 19.05 12.51
C LEU A 40 -0.29 20.16 11.69
N PRO A 41 0.49 21.02 11.01
CA PRO A 41 -0.09 21.99 10.08
C PRO A 41 -0.80 21.25 8.93
N LEU A 42 -1.92 21.81 8.46
CA LEU A 42 -2.76 21.18 7.42
C LEU A 42 -1.97 20.84 6.15
N THR A 43 -1.01 21.69 5.77
CA THR A 43 -0.13 21.46 4.60
C THR A 43 0.69 20.18 4.77
N GLU A 44 1.24 19.92 5.95
CA GLU A 44 2.03 18.71 6.22
C GLU A 44 1.15 17.47 6.22
N VAL A 45 -0.05 17.56 6.81
CA VAL A 45 -1.04 16.47 6.79
C VAL A 45 -1.40 16.09 5.35
N PHE A 46 -1.64 17.08 4.49
CA PHE A 46 -1.96 16.84 3.08
C PHE A 46 -0.80 16.22 2.31
N VAL A 47 0.42 16.74 2.46
CA VAL A 47 1.62 16.18 1.80
C VAL A 47 1.87 14.74 2.24
N ARG A 48 1.75 14.45 3.54
CA ARG A 48 1.88 13.09 4.08
C ARG A 48 0.80 12.16 3.54
N LEU A 49 -0.45 12.61 3.47
CA LEU A 49 -1.54 11.83 2.89
C LEU A 49 -1.25 11.50 1.42
N MET A 50 -0.85 12.47 0.61
CA MET A 50 -0.54 12.24 -0.80
C MET A 50 0.61 11.23 -0.98
N GLY A 51 1.69 11.38 -0.22
CA GLY A 51 2.79 10.41 -0.23
C GLY A 51 2.33 9.00 0.16
N GLU A 52 1.49 8.90 1.18
CA GLU A 52 0.95 7.62 1.65
C GLU A 52 0.01 6.98 0.62
N LEU A 53 -0.83 7.76 -0.05
CA LEU A 53 -1.71 7.29 -1.13
C LEU A 53 -0.92 6.81 -2.35
N ILE A 54 0.14 7.51 -2.76
CA ILE A 54 1.00 7.09 -3.89
C ILE A 54 1.67 5.75 -3.58
N ILE A 55 2.29 5.61 -2.39
CA ILE A 55 2.95 4.38 -1.98
C ILE A 55 1.95 3.22 -1.86
N SER A 56 0.76 3.49 -1.32
CA SER A 56 -0.28 2.49 -1.15
C SER A 56 -0.84 2.01 -2.49
N GLY A 57 -1.12 2.94 -3.41
CA GLY A 57 -1.55 2.62 -4.77
C GLY A 57 -0.51 1.78 -5.52
N PHE A 58 0.76 2.16 -5.44
CA PHE A 58 1.87 1.39 -6.01
C PHE A 58 1.95 -0.04 -5.45
N ALA A 59 1.92 -0.18 -4.12
CA ALA A 59 1.96 -1.49 -3.46
C ALA A 59 0.76 -2.37 -3.86
N GLY A 60 -0.44 -1.77 -3.96
CA GLY A 60 -1.64 -2.46 -4.39
C GLY A 60 -1.57 -2.98 -5.82
N VAL A 61 -1.11 -2.15 -6.77
CA VAL A 61 -0.95 -2.57 -8.18
C VAL A 61 0.06 -3.72 -8.31
N LEU A 62 1.19 -3.64 -7.61
CA LEU A 62 2.17 -4.75 -7.59
C LEU A 62 1.57 -6.03 -7.01
N THR A 63 0.75 -5.90 -5.97
CA THR A 63 0.07 -7.05 -5.34
C THR A 63 -0.94 -7.68 -6.29
N PHE A 64 -1.71 -6.85 -7.02
CA PHE A 64 -2.63 -7.32 -8.05
C PHE A 64 -1.89 -8.15 -9.12
N TYR A 65 -0.79 -7.63 -9.67
CA TYR A 65 0.00 -8.37 -10.67
C TYR A 65 0.54 -9.69 -10.12
N LEU A 66 0.97 -9.72 -8.87
CA LEU A 66 1.47 -10.93 -8.23
C LEU A 66 0.37 -11.98 -8.03
N CYS A 67 -0.80 -11.55 -7.56
CA CYS A 67 -1.95 -12.44 -7.37
C CYS A 67 -2.44 -13.01 -8.71
N GLU A 68 -2.48 -12.17 -9.74
CA GLU A 68 -2.86 -12.55 -11.09
C GLU A 68 -1.84 -13.53 -11.68
N TYR A 69 -0.54 -13.31 -11.48
CA TYR A 69 0.50 -14.25 -11.89
C TYR A 69 0.30 -15.65 -11.27
N TRP A 70 -0.07 -15.72 -10.00
CA TRP A 70 -0.36 -16.98 -9.29
C TRP A 70 -1.77 -17.53 -9.53
N GLY A 71 -2.63 -16.85 -10.28
CA GLY A 71 -3.98 -17.30 -10.57
C GLY A 71 -4.89 -17.33 -9.34
N PHE A 72 -4.69 -16.40 -8.41
CA PHE A 72 -5.57 -16.26 -7.25
C PHE A 72 -6.97 -15.78 -7.65
N ASP A 73 -7.97 -16.20 -6.87
CA ASP A 73 -9.34 -15.73 -7.04
C ASP A 73 -9.43 -14.21 -6.88
N GLN A 74 -10.31 -13.57 -7.66
CA GLN A 74 -10.44 -12.12 -7.69
C GLN A 74 -10.83 -11.51 -6.34
N LEU A 75 -11.65 -12.21 -5.54
CA LEU A 75 -12.04 -11.75 -4.21
C LEU A 75 -10.84 -11.80 -3.25
N PHE A 76 -10.02 -12.85 -3.35
CA PHE A 76 -8.80 -12.98 -2.56
C PHE A 76 -7.76 -11.92 -2.95
N THR A 77 -7.58 -11.69 -4.26
CA THR A 77 -6.75 -10.61 -4.80
C THR A 77 -7.20 -9.24 -4.27
N ALA A 78 -8.50 -8.95 -4.26
CA ALA A 78 -9.04 -7.70 -3.73
C ALA A 78 -8.68 -7.48 -2.25
N VAL A 79 -8.79 -8.54 -1.43
CA VAL A 79 -8.38 -8.49 -0.03
C VAL A 79 -6.88 -8.23 0.10
N LEU A 80 -6.04 -8.93 -0.66
CA LEU A 80 -4.59 -8.76 -0.62
C LEU A 80 -4.14 -7.36 -1.08
N VAL A 81 -4.76 -6.82 -2.13
CA VAL A 81 -4.52 -5.45 -2.62
C VAL A 81 -4.83 -4.42 -1.55
N ALA A 82 -5.95 -4.57 -0.83
CA ALA A 82 -6.30 -3.66 0.26
C ALA A 82 -5.33 -3.76 1.44
N ILE A 83 -4.92 -4.99 1.80
CA ILE A 83 -3.93 -5.23 2.88
C ILE A 83 -2.58 -4.64 2.50
N SER A 84 -2.10 -4.85 1.28
CA SER A 84 -0.80 -4.34 0.84
C SER A 84 -0.78 -2.83 0.78
N GLY A 85 -1.87 -2.18 0.33
CA GLY A 85 -2.05 -0.74 0.43
C GLY A 85 -1.97 -0.24 1.87
N HIS A 86 -2.62 -0.93 2.82
CA HIS A 86 -2.54 -0.59 4.25
C HIS A 86 -1.12 -0.70 4.84
N LEU A 87 -0.32 -1.66 4.36
CA LEU A 87 1.03 -1.89 4.84
C LEU A 87 2.06 -0.95 4.19
N GLY A 88 1.85 -0.60 2.91
CA GLY A 88 2.82 0.11 2.06
C GLY A 88 3.32 1.42 2.68
N GLY A 89 2.42 2.29 3.16
CA GLY A 89 2.77 3.60 3.70
C GLY A 89 3.65 3.59 4.96
N GLY A 90 3.93 2.44 5.57
CA GLY A 90 4.82 2.32 6.72
C GLY A 90 5.88 1.24 6.60
N ALA A 91 6.02 0.62 5.43
CA ALA A 91 6.91 -0.50 5.23
C ALA A 91 8.38 -0.08 5.37
N ILE A 92 8.79 1.00 4.70
CA ILE A 92 10.17 1.49 4.70
C ILE A 92 10.62 1.86 6.12
N ASP A 93 9.82 2.63 6.86
CA ASP A 93 10.14 3.02 8.25
C ASP A 93 10.29 1.81 9.18
N ARG A 94 9.51 0.75 8.96
CA ARG A 94 9.59 -0.48 9.76
C ARG A 94 10.83 -1.29 9.39
N ILE A 95 11.15 -1.39 8.10
CA ILE A 95 12.36 -2.06 7.62
C ILE A 95 13.60 -1.34 8.17
N ALA A 96 13.65 -0.02 8.06
CA ALA A 96 14.73 0.79 8.62
C ALA A 96 14.92 0.53 10.12
N LYS A 97 13.82 0.54 10.91
CA LYS A 97 13.88 0.25 12.35
C LYS A 97 14.36 -1.16 12.68
N ILE A 98 13.95 -2.17 11.90
CA ILE A 98 14.40 -3.55 12.07
C ILE A 98 15.90 -3.65 11.77
N TRP A 99 16.36 -2.96 10.71
CA TRP A 99 17.75 -2.91 10.29
C TRP A 99 18.63 -2.23 11.35
N ASP A 100 18.23 -1.07 11.86
CA ASP A 100 18.93 -0.36 12.94
C ASP A 100 19.04 -1.25 14.19
N ALA A 101 17.95 -1.92 14.57
CA ALA A 101 17.94 -2.85 15.70
C ALA A 101 18.79 -4.12 15.46
N ALA A 102 19.04 -4.50 14.20
CA ALA A 102 19.92 -5.61 13.85
C ALA A 102 21.39 -5.20 13.91
N ILE A 103 21.72 -3.98 13.47
CA ILE A 103 23.07 -3.40 13.55
C ILE A 103 23.46 -3.10 15.01
N ASP A 104 22.55 -2.57 15.83
CA ASP A 104 22.81 -2.33 17.26
C ASP A 104 23.00 -3.63 18.07
N LYS A 105 22.61 -4.79 17.52
CA LYS A 105 22.79 -6.11 18.14
C LYS A 105 24.07 -6.83 17.69
N THR A 106 24.80 -6.30 16.72
CA THR A 106 26.15 -6.79 16.39
C THR A 106 27.16 -6.10 17.33
N PRO A 107 27.91 -6.85 18.17
CA PRO A 107 28.85 -6.29 19.13
C PRO A 107 30.02 -5.55 18.46
#